data_AF-A0A519M2S2-F1
#
_entry.id   AF-A0A519M2S2-F1
#
_cell.length_a   1.000
_cell.length_b   1.000
_cell.length_c   1.000
_cell.angle_alpha   90.00
_cell.angle_beta   90.00
_cell.angle_gamma   90.00
#
_symmetry.space_group_name_H-M   'P 1'
#
loop_
_entity.id
_entity.type
_entity.pdbx_description
1 polymer ?
#
loop_
_entity_poly.entity_id
_entity_poly.type
_entity_poly.pdbx_seq_one_letter_code
_entity_poly.pdbx_strand_id
1 'polypeptide(L)'
;WYEPPLSWDGLAKSFRASPHHASALYVKRNVLASTFKPHKLLDRATFSKYALDFLTFGNAYLERPRNRLGGSLTLRHSLAKYMRRGSELDNYFFVQGFRTEHEFKRGAVFHLMEPDVNQEVYGLPEYLAALQSAWLNESATLFRRKYYNNGSHAGFILYLSDSAQQQGDVDALRDALKKSKGPGNFKNLFMHAPNGKKDGIQVIPLSEVAAKDEFFNIKNVSRDDLLAAHRIPPQLMGVVPSNTGGFGAVRPAAEVFARNEIVPLQARFSELNAWLGEEVVRFEPYTVGDGEGDAMK
;
A
#
# COMPACT_ATOMS: atom_id res chain seq x y z
N TRP A 1 -11.77 24.29 -2.43
CA TRP A 1 -12.06 23.02 -1.70
C TRP A 1 -11.07 22.88 -0.55
N TYR A 2 -11.33 22.00 0.43
CA TYR A 2 -10.38 21.66 1.48
C TYR A 2 -9.27 20.75 0.95
N GLU A 3 -8.04 21.01 1.38
CA GLU A 3 -6.92 20.11 1.12
C GLU A 3 -7.06 18.84 1.96
N PRO A 4 -6.71 17.66 1.41
CA PRO A 4 -6.65 16.44 2.20
C PRO A 4 -5.69 16.58 3.40
N PRO A 5 -6.02 15.99 4.56
CA PRO A 5 -5.19 16.09 5.77
C PRO A 5 -3.80 15.45 5.61
N LEU A 6 -3.60 14.62 4.59
CA LEU A 6 -2.32 14.03 4.23
C LEU A 6 -2.23 13.80 2.72
N SER A 7 -1.03 13.50 2.22
CA SER A 7 -0.83 13.26 0.78
C SER A 7 -1.54 12.00 0.28
N TRP A 8 -2.63 12.17 -0.48
CA TRP A 8 -3.28 11.06 -1.22
C TRP A 8 -2.37 10.39 -2.24
N ASP A 9 -1.46 11.14 -2.87
CA ASP A 9 -0.40 10.53 -3.68
C ASP A 9 0.54 9.65 -2.86
N GLY A 10 0.87 10.09 -1.64
CA GLY A 10 1.62 9.32 -0.66
C GLY A 10 0.93 8.00 -0.34
N LEU A 11 -0.34 8.03 0.10
CA LEU A 11 -1.08 6.80 0.39
C LEU A 11 -1.22 5.87 -0.81
N ALA A 12 -1.51 6.43 -1.99
CA ALA A 12 -1.64 5.64 -3.21
C ALA A 12 -0.34 4.89 -3.55
N LYS A 13 0.83 5.48 -3.26
CA LYS A 13 2.13 4.80 -3.37
C LYS A 13 2.32 3.78 -2.26
N SER A 14 2.04 4.16 -1.01
CA SER A 14 2.17 3.30 0.18
C SER A 14 1.34 2.03 0.11
N PHE A 15 0.22 2.05 -0.61
CA PHE A 15 -0.62 0.89 -0.88
C PHE A 15 0.17 -0.34 -1.35
N ARG A 16 1.29 -0.14 -2.08
CA ARG A 16 2.15 -1.23 -2.59
C ARG A 16 3.52 -1.32 -1.91
N ALA A 17 3.75 -0.58 -0.82
CA ALA A 17 5.05 -0.54 -0.14
C ALA A 17 5.44 -1.89 0.45
N SER A 18 4.47 -2.62 1.02
CA SER A 18 4.70 -3.93 1.63
C SER A 18 3.72 -4.97 1.08
N PRO A 19 4.18 -6.22 0.82
CA PRO A 19 3.31 -7.29 0.36
C PRO A 19 2.21 -7.60 1.38
N HIS A 20 2.52 -7.54 2.68
CA HIS A 20 1.54 -7.79 3.74
C HIS A 20 0.52 -6.65 3.84
N HIS A 21 0.94 -5.41 3.62
CA HIS A 21 0.04 -4.27 3.60
C HIS A 21 -0.95 -4.35 2.42
N ALA A 22 -0.44 -4.55 1.20
CA ALA A 22 -1.26 -4.65 0.00
C ALA A 22 -2.20 -5.86 0.04
N SER A 23 -1.67 -7.03 0.40
CA SER A 23 -2.44 -8.28 0.47
C SER A 23 -3.59 -8.18 1.47
N ALA A 24 -3.39 -7.46 2.58
CA ALA A 24 -4.41 -7.30 3.60
C ALA A 24 -5.65 -6.56 3.08
N LEU A 25 -5.41 -5.43 2.40
CA LEU A 25 -6.45 -4.63 1.76
C LEU A 25 -7.14 -5.41 0.63
N TYR A 26 -6.38 -6.16 -0.17
CA TYR A 26 -6.96 -6.99 -1.23
C TYR A 26 -7.82 -8.13 -0.70
N VAL A 27 -7.41 -8.82 0.36
CA VAL A 27 -8.21 -9.87 1.00
C VAL A 27 -9.51 -9.30 1.54
N LYS A 28 -9.47 -8.20 2.30
CA LYS A 28 -10.69 -7.53 2.81
C LYS A 28 -11.63 -7.17 1.66
N ARG A 29 -11.12 -6.53 0.60
CA ARG A 29 -11.88 -6.20 -0.61
C ARG A 29 -12.47 -7.45 -1.27
N ASN A 30 -11.70 -8.54 -1.37
CA ASN A 30 -12.15 -9.77 -2.04
C ASN A 30 -13.28 -10.44 -1.26
N VAL A 31 -13.20 -10.49 0.07
CA VAL A 31 -14.25 -11.06 0.91
C VAL A 31 -15.52 -10.19 0.88
N LEU A 32 -15.36 -8.87 0.91
CA LEU A 32 -16.48 -7.94 0.72
C LEU A 32 -17.13 -8.15 -0.66
N ALA A 33 -16.32 -8.22 -1.71
CA ALA A 33 -16.80 -8.41 -3.06
C ALA A 33 -17.40 -9.80 -3.28
N SER A 34 -16.93 -10.85 -2.61
CA SER A 34 -17.48 -12.20 -2.73
C SER A 34 -18.87 -12.30 -2.10
N THR A 35 -19.05 -11.68 -0.93
CA THR A 35 -20.32 -11.63 -0.20
C THR A 35 -21.32 -10.63 -0.76
N PHE A 36 -20.88 -9.62 -1.53
CA PHE A 36 -21.78 -8.60 -2.10
C PHE A 36 -22.76 -9.16 -3.14
N LYS A 37 -24.07 -8.89 -2.97
CA LYS A 37 -25.11 -9.22 -3.95
C LYS A 37 -25.23 -8.09 -4.99
N PRO A 38 -24.90 -8.32 -6.27
CA PRO A 38 -24.97 -7.28 -7.29
C PRO A 38 -26.38 -6.72 -7.46
N HIS A 39 -26.45 -5.43 -7.78
CA HIS A 39 -27.70 -4.72 -7.99
C HIS A 39 -27.68 -3.97 -9.33
N LYS A 40 -28.86 -3.70 -9.91
CA LYS A 40 -29.00 -2.94 -11.17
C LYS A 40 -28.28 -1.58 -11.13
N LEU A 41 -28.17 -0.98 -9.94
CA LEU A 41 -27.53 0.33 -9.74
C LEU A 41 -26.04 0.22 -9.36
N LEU A 42 -25.60 -0.93 -8.85
CA LEU A 42 -24.24 -1.13 -8.35
C LEU A 42 -23.79 -2.56 -8.62
N ASP A 43 -22.94 -2.71 -9.64
CA ASP A 43 -22.35 -4.01 -9.96
C ASP A 43 -21.16 -4.33 -9.04
N ARG A 44 -20.75 -5.61 -9.05
CA ARG A 44 -19.65 -6.09 -8.20
C ARG A 44 -18.31 -5.43 -8.53
N ALA A 45 -18.09 -5.08 -9.79
CA ALA A 45 -16.85 -4.44 -10.22
C ALA A 45 -16.72 -3.01 -9.68
N THR A 46 -17.79 -2.22 -9.73
CA THR A 46 -17.85 -0.87 -9.17
C THR A 46 -17.79 -0.90 -7.65
N PHE A 47 -18.52 -1.83 -7.02
CA PHE A 47 -18.41 -2.04 -5.58
C PHE A 47 -16.99 -2.40 -5.15
N SER A 48 -16.28 -3.26 -5.89
CA SER A 48 -14.90 -3.65 -5.57
C SER A 48 -13.92 -2.46 -5.61
N LYS A 49 -14.08 -1.54 -6.58
CA LYS A 49 -13.29 -0.30 -6.65
C LYS A 49 -13.61 0.64 -5.49
N TYR A 50 -14.89 0.81 -5.21
CA TYR A 50 -15.39 1.63 -4.11
C TYR A 50 -14.89 1.14 -2.75
N ALA A 51 -14.96 -0.17 -2.51
CA ALA A 51 -14.44 -0.79 -1.29
C ALA A 51 -12.91 -0.64 -1.17
N LEU A 52 -12.17 -0.79 -2.27
CA LEU A 52 -10.72 -0.61 -2.27
C LEU A 52 -10.32 0.83 -1.95
N ASP A 53 -11.02 1.81 -2.49
CA ASP A 53 -10.78 3.23 -2.18
C ASP A 53 -11.04 3.52 -0.70
N PHE A 54 -12.15 3.02 -0.14
CA PHE A 54 -12.45 3.19 1.28
C PHE A 54 -11.35 2.59 2.15
N LEU A 55 -10.99 1.34 1.85
CA LEU A 55 -9.94 0.62 2.57
C LEU A 55 -8.56 1.28 2.42
N THR A 56 -8.29 1.99 1.33
CA THR A 56 -6.98 2.63 1.07
C THR A 56 -6.92 4.04 1.65
N PHE A 57 -7.97 4.86 1.49
CA PHE A 57 -7.93 6.28 1.82
C PHE A 57 -8.76 6.66 3.05
N GLY A 58 -9.54 5.73 3.63
CA GLY A 58 -10.60 6.07 4.58
C GLY A 58 -11.72 6.90 3.94
N ASN A 59 -11.76 6.97 2.61
CA ASN A 59 -12.68 7.78 1.84
C ASN A 59 -13.07 7.04 0.57
N ALA A 60 -14.35 6.99 0.24
CA ALA A 60 -14.81 6.46 -1.03
C ALA A 60 -16.04 7.22 -1.54
N TYR A 61 -16.15 7.33 -2.85
CA TYR A 61 -17.12 8.20 -3.49
C TYR A 61 -17.89 7.48 -4.58
N LEU A 62 -19.22 7.65 -4.55
CA LEU A 62 -20.13 7.22 -5.61
C LEU A 62 -20.92 8.43 -6.11
N GLU A 63 -20.79 8.74 -7.39
CA GLU A 63 -21.69 9.67 -8.07
C GLU A 63 -23.00 8.93 -8.42
N ARG A 64 -24.13 9.61 -8.25
CA ARG A 64 -25.45 9.20 -8.74
C ARG A 64 -25.84 10.05 -9.95
N PRO A 65 -25.53 9.60 -11.17
CA PRO A 65 -25.96 10.30 -12.37
C PRO A 65 -27.49 10.23 -12.48
N ARG A 66 -28.13 11.36 -12.80
CA ARG A 66 -29.57 11.43 -13.07
C ARG A 66 -29.82 11.46 -14.57
N ASN A 67 -30.76 10.67 -15.04
CA ASN A 67 -31.23 10.80 -16.43
C ASN A 67 -32.09 12.07 -16.58
N ARG A 68 -32.39 12.47 -17.84
CA ARG A 68 -33.17 13.69 -18.12
C ARG A 68 -34.60 13.67 -17.54
N LEU A 69 -35.12 12.48 -17.21
CA LEU A 69 -36.44 12.26 -16.62
C LEU A 69 -36.38 12.08 -15.09
N GLY A 70 -35.22 12.28 -14.46
CA GLY A 70 -35.05 12.16 -13.00
C GLY A 70 -34.81 10.74 -12.46
N GLY A 71 -34.82 9.71 -13.31
CA GLY A 71 -34.50 8.34 -12.92
C GLY A 71 -33.00 8.14 -12.65
N SER A 72 -32.67 7.30 -11.65
CA SER A 72 -31.29 6.96 -11.30
C SER A 72 -30.65 6.09 -12.39
N LEU A 73 -29.47 6.49 -12.86
CA LEU A 73 -28.58 5.63 -13.63
C LEU A 73 -27.71 4.79 -12.69
N THR A 74 -26.92 3.88 -13.26
CA THR A 74 -25.88 3.14 -12.54
C THR A 74 -24.96 4.10 -11.80
N LEU A 75 -24.65 3.77 -10.54
CA LEU A 75 -23.73 4.53 -9.72
C LEU A 75 -22.33 4.47 -10.33
N ARG A 76 -21.61 5.58 -10.25
CA ARG A 76 -20.26 5.70 -10.79
C ARG A 76 -19.27 5.91 -9.66
N HIS A 77 -18.30 5.00 -9.57
CA HIS A 77 -17.16 5.17 -8.67
C HIS A 77 -16.30 6.34 -9.12
N SER A 78 -16.01 7.25 -8.18
CA SER A 78 -15.05 8.34 -8.36
C SER A 78 -13.82 8.09 -7.51
N LEU A 79 -12.64 8.14 -8.14
CA LEU A 79 -11.36 7.85 -7.50
C LEU A 79 -11.08 8.80 -6.34
N ALA A 80 -11.05 8.28 -5.11
CA ALA A 80 -10.89 9.06 -3.88
C ALA A 80 -9.62 9.93 -3.88
N LYS A 81 -8.54 9.42 -4.49
CA LYS A 81 -7.28 10.15 -4.70
C LYS A 81 -7.46 11.55 -5.30
N TYR A 82 -8.39 11.68 -6.26
CA TYR A 82 -8.61 12.90 -7.03
C TYR A 82 -9.82 13.71 -6.56
N MET A 83 -10.60 13.17 -5.62
CA MET A 83 -11.75 13.86 -5.05
C MET A 83 -11.29 14.93 -4.06
N ARG A 84 -12.01 16.05 -4.06
CA ARG A 84 -11.85 17.15 -3.12
C ARG A 84 -13.23 17.60 -2.62
N ARG A 85 -13.34 17.84 -1.32
CA ARG A 85 -14.58 18.32 -0.68
C ARG A 85 -14.57 19.85 -0.65
N GLY A 86 -15.63 20.47 -1.12
CA GLY A 86 -15.83 21.92 -1.17
C GLY A 86 -15.89 22.55 0.22
N SER A 87 -15.81 23.89 0.26
CA SER A 87 -16.05 24.67 1.49
C SER A 87 -17.47 24.47 2.01
N GLU A 88 -18.43 24.38 1.09
CA GLU A 88 -19.74 23.81 1.37
C GLU A 88 -19.62 22.28 1.31
N LEU A 89 -19.87 21.61 2.43
CA LEU A 89 -19.56 20.19 2.65
C LEU A 89 -20.32 19.20 1.75
N ASP A 90 -21.25 19.68 0.94
CA ASP A 90 -22.07 18.93 -0.03
C ASP A 90 -21.62 19.16 -1.49
N ASN A 91 -20.57 19.98 -1.69
CA ASN A 91 -19.96 20.22 -3.00
C ASN A 91 -18.69 19.38 -3.12
N TYR A 92 -18.47 18.79 -4.29
CA TYR A 92 -17.32 17.94 -4.56
C TYR A 92 -16.69 18.29 -5.90
N PHE A 93 -15.37 18.12 -5.98
CA PHE A 93 -14.58 18.41 -7.15
C PHE A 93 -13.69 17.20 -7.47
N PHE A 94 -13.60 16.84 -8.74
CA PHE A 94 -12.63 15.88 -9.25
C PHE A 94 -11.47 16.64 -9.89
N VAL A 95 -10.27 16.51 -9.32
CA VAL A 95 -9.10 17.29 -9.70
C VAL A 95 -7.99 16.35 -10.16
N GLN A 96 -7.79 16.26 -11.49
CA GLN A 96 -6.67 15.54 -12.09
C GLN A 96 -5.64 16.52 -12.64
N GLY A 97 -4.56 16.74 -11.88
CA GLY A 97 -3.50 17.67 -12.27
C GLY A 97 -3.97 19.12 -12.28
N PHE A 98 -3.29 19.96 -13.05
CA PHE A 98 -3.37 21.42 -12.94
C PHE A 98 -4.51 22.09 -13.75
N ARG A 99 -5.29 21.36 -14.57
CA ARG A 99 -6.20 21.98 -15.56
C ARG A 99 -7.55 21.29 -15.79
N THR A 100 -7.79 20.13 -15.21
CA THR A 100 -9.07 19.41 -15.39
C THR A 100 -9.76 19.28 -14.05
N GLU A 101 -10.47 20.33 -13.69
CA GLU A 101 -11.36 20.37 -12.53
C GLU A 101 -12.78 20.11 -13.01
N HIS A 102 -13.40 19.07 -12.47
CA HIS A 102 -14.81 18.78 -12.71
C HIS A 102 -15.57 18.94 -11.40
N GLU A 103 -16.45 19.94 -11.34
CA GLU A 103 -17.38 20.12 -10.23
C GLU A 103 -18.58 19.19 -10.40
N PHE A 104 -18.87 18.41 -9.36
CA PHE A 104 -20.06 17.58 -9.33
C PHE A 104 -21.28 18.41 -8.94
N LYS A 105 -22.45 17.99 -9.43
CA LYS A 105 -23.71 18.56 -8.97
C LYS A 105 -23.87 18.34 -7.47
N ARG A 106 -24.28 19.38 -6.75
CA ARG A 106 -24.56 19.32 -5.31
C ARG A 106 -25.51 18.16 -4.97
N GLY A 107 -25.18 17.41 -3.91
CA GLY A 107 -25.94 16.24 -3.48
C GLY A 107 -25.94 15.06 -4.45
N ALA A 108 -25.11 15.07 -5.51
CA ALA A 108 -25.00 13.95 -6.44
C ALA A 108 -23.92 12.93 -6.04
N VAL A 109 -23.09 13.23 -5.04
CA VAL A 109 -22.00 12.37 -4.58
C VAL A 109 -22.29 11.85 -3.19
N PHE A 110 -22.29 10.53 -3.03
CA PHE A 110 -22.18 9.89 -1.73
C PHE A 110 -20.72 9.77 -1.34
N HIS A 111 -20.38 10.26 -0.15
CA HIS A 111 -19.03 10.18 0.41
C HIS A 111 -19.09 9.30 1.66
N LEU A 112 -18.59 8.08 1.54
CA LEU A 112 -18.33 7.23 2.69
C LEU A 112 -16.98 7.60 3.29
N MET A 113 -17.00 7.96 4.56
CA MET A 113 -15.88 8.58 5.26
C MET A 113 -15.63 7.83 6.56
N GLU A 114 -14.39 7.42 6.81
CA GLU A 114 -13.98 6.89 8.11
C GLU A 114 -13.98 8.04 9.15
N PRO A 115 -14.39 7.81 10.40
CA PRO A 115 -14.23 8.80 11.45
C PRO A 115 -12.76 9.18 11.64
N ASP A 116 -12.49 10.48 11.80
CA ASP A 116 -11.17 11.02 12.16
C ASP A 116 -11.28 11.86 13.42
N VAL A 117 -10.24 11.83 14.25
CA VAL A 117 -10.20 12.56 15.53
C VAL A 117 -9.82 14.03 15.36
N ASN A 118 -9.25 14.41 14.21
CA ASN A 118 -8.73 15.76 13.98
C ASN A 118 -9.69 16.66 13.20
N GLN A 119 -10.55 16.09 12.34
CA GLN A 119 -11.47 16.85 11.49
C GLN A 119 -12.63 15.98 10.95
N GLU A 120 -13.69 16.64 10.45
CA GLU A 120 -14.93 16.00 9.95
C GLU A 120 -15.12 16.16 8.42
N VAL A 121 -14.09 16.59 7.71
CA VAL A 121 -14.09 16.88 6.27
C VAL A 121 -13.71 15.65 5.43
N TYR A 122 -12.71 14.89 5.85
CA TYR A 122 -12.20 13.67 5.23
C TYR A 122 -12.05 12.56 6.28
N GLY A 123 -12.05 11.31 5.81
CA GLY A 123 -11.69 10.18 6.66
C GLY A 123 -10.21 9.85 6.55
N LEU A 124 -9.70 9.09 7.50
CA LEU A 124 -8.34 8.57 7.49
C LEU A 124 -8.35 7.06 7.73
N PRO A 125 -7.52 6.28 7.03
CA PRO A 125 -7.54 4.83 7.22
C PRO A 125 -6.88 4.43 8.54
N GLU A 126 -7.40 3.40 9.21
CA GLU A 126 -6.91 2.97 10.53
C GLU A 126 -5.43 2.54 10.53
N TYR A 127 -4.93 2.04 9.38
CA TYR A 127 -3.56 1.52 9.28
C TYR A 127 -2.47 2.61 9.26
N LEU A 128 -2.82 3.90 9.29
CA LEU A 128 -1.85 5.01 9.19
C LEU A 128 -0.67 4.86 10.16
N ALA A 129 -0.93 4.37 11.39
CA ALA A 129 0.09 4.17 12.40
C ALA A 129 1.18 3.16 11.97
N ALA A 130 0.86 2.21 11.09
CA ALA A 130 1.79 1.19 10.61
C ALA A 130 2.46 1.52 9.26
N LEU A 131 2.25 2.74 8.72
CA LEU A 131 2.89 3.16 7.47
C LEU A 131 4.42 3.18 7.56
N GLN A 132 4.96 3.60 8.72
CA GLN A 132 6.40 3.59 8.93
C GLN A 132 6.97 2.17 8.88
N SER A 133 6.26 1.20 9.48
CA SER A 133 6.60 -0.22 9.38
C SER A 133 6.50 -0.70 7.93
N ALA A 134 5.49 -0.27 7.16
CA ALA A 134 5.38 -0.59 5.73
C ALA A 134 6.59 -0.11 4.92
N TRP A 135 6.98 1.16 5.08
CA TRP A 135 8.10 1.76 4.34
C TRP A 135 9.45 1.23 4.79
N LEU A 136 9.61 0.91 6.08
CA LEU A 136 10.81 0.26 6.58
C LEU A 136 10.96 -1.15 5.99
N ASN A 137 9.85 -1.90 5.91
CA ASN A 137 9.80 -3.21 5.28
C ASN A 137 10.14 -3.15 3.77
N GLU A 138 9.64 -2.13 3.07
CA GLU A 138 9.97 -1.83 1.67
C GLU A 138 11.46 -1.53 1.52
N SER A 139 11.98 -0.62 2.35
CA SER A 139 13.37 -0.17 2.33
C SER A 139 14.35 -1.32 2.56
N ALA A 140 14.06 -2.21 3.53
CA ALA A 140 14.84 -3.42 3.76
C ALA A 140 14.85 -4.35 2.54
N THR A 141 13.71 -4.47 1.84
CA THR A 141 13.60 -5.29 0.62
C THR A 141 14.40 -4.67 -0.53
N LEU A 142 14.29 -3.35 -0.73
CA LEU A 142 15.03 -2.62 -1.75
C LEU A 142 16.54 -2.69 -1.49
N PHE A 143 16.97 -2.54 -0.24
CA PHE A 143 18.37 -2.69 0.17
C PHE A 143 18.88 -4.08 -0.21
N ARG A 144 18.19 -5.15 0.21
CA ARG A 144 18.61 -6.54 -0.09
C ARG A 144 18.70 -6.82 -1.59
N ARG A 145 17.76 -6.29 -2.38
CA ARG A 145 17.80 -6.41 -3.85
C ARG A 145 19.01 -5.68 -4.45
N LYS A 146 19.26 -4.44 -4.03
CA LYS A 146 20.44 -3.67 -4.47
C LYS A 146 21.75 -4.35 -4.05
N TYR A 147 21.77 -4.92 -2.85
CA TYR A 147 22.90 -5.65 -2.29
C TYR A 147 23.23 -6.88 -3.13
N TYR A 148 22.22 -7.68 -3.46
CA TYR A 148 22.36 -8.83 -4.34
C TYR A 148 22.84 -8.43 -5.74
N ASN A 149 22.21 -7.41 -6.33
CA ASN A 149 22.59 -6.89 -7.65
C ASN A 149 24.01 -6.31 -7.72
N ASN A 150 24.58 -5.93 -6.57
CA ASN A 150 25.95 -5.44 -6.43
C ASN A 150 26.97 -6.54 -6.08
N GLY A 151 26.62 -7.82 -6.27
CA GLY A 151 27.54 -8.92 -5.98
C GLY A 151 27.75 -9.15 -4.48
N SER A 152 26.73 -8.87 -3.67
CA SER A 152 26.78 -8.97 -2.21
C SER A 152 27.79 -8.01 -1.57
N HIS A 153 27.79 -6.76 -2.03
CA HIS A 153 28.51 -5.64 -1.42
C HIS A 153 27.64 -4.36 -1.43
N ALA A 154 27.60 -3.67 -0.30
CA ALA A 154 27.03 -2.34 -0.06
C ALA A 154 27.96 -1.20 -0.52
N GLY A 155 29.00 -1.54 -1.27
CA GLY A 155 29.95 -0.61 -1.85
C GLY A 155 31.27 -0.54 -1.08
N PHE A 156 32.26 0.08 -1.70
CA PHE A 156 33.62 0.18 -1.16
C PHE A 156 34.22 1.55 -1.47
N ILE A 157 35.26 1.89 -0.71
CA ILE A 157 36.14 3.01 -1.00
C ILE A 157 37.38 2.44 -1.69
N LEU A 158 37.60 2.78 -2.97
CA LEU A 158 38.86 2.51 -3.64
C LEU A 158 39.84 3.64 -3.31
N TYR A 159 40.86 3.32 -2.54
CA TYR A 159 41.93 4.22 -2.14
C TYR A 159 43.17 3.96 -3.01
N LEU A 160 43.59 4.96 -3.78
CA LEU A 160 44.76 4.89 -4.65
C LEU A 160 45.83 5.84 -4.10
N SER A 161 46.95 5.26 -3.64
CA SER A 161 48.07 5.98 -3.02
C SER A 161 49.35 6.00 -3.86
N ASP A 162 49.43 5.13 -4.88
CA ASP A 162 50.61 4.98 -5.72
C ASP A 162 50.88 6.26 -6.54
N SER A 163 52.11 6.76 -6.45
CA SER A 163 52.59 7.96 -7.13
C SER A 163 53.02 7.71 -8.58
N ALA A 164 53.07 6.44 -9.03
CA ALA A 164 53.52 6.04 -10.36
C ALA A 164 52.45 6.05 -11.47
N GLN A 165 51.19 6.42 -11.17
CA GLN A 165 50.12 6.40 -12.19
C GLN A 165 50.02 7.70 -13.00
N GLN A 166 49.87 7.56 -14.32
CA GLN A 166 49.57 8.70 -15.19
C GLN A 166 48.16 9.21 -14.90
N GLN A 167 47.97 10.53 -14.96
CA GLN A 167 46.67 11.17 -14.70
C GLN A 167 45.52 10.56 -15.54
N GLY A 168 45.82 10.14 -16.78
CA GLY A 168 44.86 9.49 -17.66
C GLY A 168 44.34 8.13 -17.16
N ASP A 169 45.19 7.34 -16.49
CA ASP A 169 44.80 6.04 -15.93
C ASP A 169 43.91 6.21 -14.69
N VAL A 170 44.20 7.23 -13.87
CA VAL A 170 43.39 7.61 -12.71
C VAL A 170 42.00 8.04 -13.14
N ASP A 171 41.89 8.84 -14.21
CA ASP A 171 40.61 9.28 -14.75
C ASP A 171 39.86 8.14 -15.45
N ALA A 172 40.55 7.22 -16.14
CA ALA A 172 39.95 6.01 -16.70
C ALA A 172 39.39 5.08 -15.62
N LEU A 173 40.12 4.87 -14.52
CA LEU A 173 39.66 4.11 -13.34
C LEU A 173 38.45 4.78 -12.67
N ARG A 174 38.50 6.11 -12.49
CA ARG A 174 37.38 6.90 -11.96
C ARG A 174 36.15 6.77 -12.84
N ASP A 175 36.31 6.83 -14.16
CA ASP A 175 35.21 6.71 -15.11
C ASP A 175 34.67 5.28 -15.19
N ALA A 176 35.52 4.26 -15.12
CA ALA A 176 35.10 2.86 -15.00
C ALA A 176 34.27 2.63 -13.73
N LEU A 177 34.67 3.19 -12.59
CA LEU A 177 33.89 3.16 -11.34
C LEU A 177 32.59 3.97 -11.40
N LYS A 178 32.55 5.05 -12.19
CA LYS A 178 31.30 5.78 -12.46
C LYS A 178 30.37 5.00 -13.39
N LYS A 179 30.92 4.26 -14.37
CA LYS A 179 30.17 3.51 -15.39
C LYS A 179 29.72 2.13 -14.92
N SER A 180 30.41 1.51 -13.95
CA SER A 180 29.99 0.24 -13.33
C SER A 180 28.71 0.35 -12.48
N LYS A 181 28.11 1.55 -12.42
CA LYS A 181 26.87 1.84 -11.71
C LYS A 181 25.66 1.32 -12.49
N GLY A 182 24.95 0.34 -11.93
CA GLY A 182 23.54 0.09 -12.27
C GLY A 182 22.63 1.18 -11.65
N PRO A 183 21.53 1.59 -12.30
CA PRO A 183 20.62 2.59 -11.76
C PRO A 183 20.05 2.15 -10.40
N GLY A 184 20.27 2.98 -9.38
CA GLY A 184 19.77 2.77 -8.01
C GLY A 184 20.65 1.96 -7.07
N ASN A 185 21.83 1.49 -7.51
CA ASN A 185 22.77 0.69 -6.73
C ASN A 185 23.59 1.49 -5.70
N PHE A 186 24.27 0.80 -4.77
CA PHE A 186 25.15 1.45 -3.78
C PHE A 186 26.26 2.26 -4.44
N LYS A 187 26.65 3.36 -3.80
CA LYS A 187 27.69 4.28 -4.30
C LYS A 187 29.06 3.81 -3.83
N ASN A 188 29.95 3.50 -4.77
CA ASN A 188 31.38 3.35 -4.50
C ASN A 188 32.06 4.73 -4.44
N LEU A 189 33.01 4.90 -3.54
CA LEU A 189 33.81 6.12 -3.43
C LEU A 189 35.21 5.87 -3.98
N PHE A 190 35.76 6.85 -4.68
CA PHE A 190 37.14 6.84 -5.16
C PHE A 190 37.91 7.95 -4.46
N MET A 191 38.99 7.60 -3.77
CA MET A 191 39.88 8.53 -3.10
C MET A 191 41.29 8.37 -3.65
N HIS A 192 41.82 9.43 -4.24
CA HIS A 192 43.20 9.49 -4.71
C HIS A 192 44.02 10.34 -3.74
N ALA A 193 45.03 9.75 -3.13
CA ALA A 193 45.89 10.37 -2.13
C ALA A 193 47.36 10.01 -2.43
N PRO A 194 47.99 10.69 -3.41
CA PRO A 194 49.36 10.39 -3.83
C PRO A 194 50.34 10.53 -2.65
N ASN A 195 51.30 9.60 -2.54
CA ASN A 195 52.25 9.46 -1.41
C ASN A 195 51.63 8.98 -0.09
N GLY A 196 50.50 8.28 -0.14
CA GLY A 196 49.89 7.61 1.02
C GLY A 196 50.65 6.35 1.51
N LYS A 197 50.20 5.74 2.61
CA LYS A 197 50.82 4.54 3.22
C LYS A 197 50.84 3.30 2.29
N LYS A 198 51.74 2.37 2.64
CA LYS A 198 52.36 1.20 1.96
C LYS A 198 51.64 0.38 0.87
N ASP A 199 50.32 0.45 0.69
CA ASP A 199 49.66 -0.33 -0.38
C ASP A 199 49.15 0.63 -1.46
N GLY A 200 49.69 0.50 -2.68
CA GLY A 200 49.41 1.40 -3.80
C GLY A 200 47.93 1.49 -4.20
N ILE A 201 47.18 0.40 -4.05
CA ILE A 201 45.73 0.32 -4.24
C ILE A 201 45.12 -0.45 -3.07
N GLN A 202 44.12 0.13 -2.41
CA GLN A 202 43.34 -0.51 -1.34
C GLN A 202 41.85 -0.44 -1.63
N VAL A 203 41.15 -1.55 -1.43
CA VAL A 203 39.69 -1.60 -1.38
C VAL A 203 39.30 -1.62 0.09
N ILE A 204 38.77 -0.51 0.59
CA ILE A 204 38.25 -0.41 1.96
C ILE A 204 36.75 -0.73 1.89
N PRO A 205 36.31 -1.89 2.38
CA PRO A 205 34.89 -2.20 2.43
C PRO A 205 34.20 -1.23 3.39
N LEU A 206 33.04 -0.69 3.00
CA LEU A 206 32.17 -0.03 3.96
C LEU A 206 31.62 -1.15 4.86
N SER A 207 31.89 -1.09 6.18
CA SER A 207 31.51 -2.17 7.10
C SER A 207 30.03 -2.57 6.95
N GLU A 208 29.80 -3.77 6.42
CA GLU A 208 28.49 -4.36 6.15
C GLU A 208 28.05 -5.37 7.20
N VAL A 209 29.00 -5.88 7.99
CA VAL A 209 28.89 -7.19 8.65
C VAL A 209 27.84 -7.19 9.77
N ALA A 210 27.54 -6.04 10.39
CA ALA A 210 26.54 -5.95 11.46
C ALA A 210 25.09 -5.79 10.95
N ALA A 211 24.87 -5.31 9.73
CA ALA A 211 23.51 -4.99 9.25
C ALA A 211 22.76 -6.20 8.66
N LYS A 212 23.48 -7.26 8.24
CA LYS A 212 22.88 -8.44 7.61
C LYS A 212 21.89 -9.15 8.53
N ASP A 213 22.24 -9.28 9.81
CA ASP A 213 21.42 -9.99 10.80
C ASP A 213 20.17 -9.18 11.19
N GLU A 214 20.24 -7.84 11.14
CA GLU A 214 19.09 -6.99 11.47
C GLU A 214 17.99 -6.97 10.41
N PHE A 215 18.29 -7.18 9.13
CA PHE A 215 17.24 -7.11 8.08
C PHE A 215 16.15 -8.15 8.28
N PHE A 216 16.49 -9.34 8.77
CA PHE A 216 15.49 -10.36 9.09
C PHE A 216 14.58 -9.90 10.22
N ASN A 217 15.16 -9.34 11.29
CA ASN A 217 14.42 -8.79 12.43
C ASN A 217 13.52 -7.63 12.01
N ILE A 218 14.05 -6.68 11.24
CA ILE A 218 13.28 -5.56 10.68
C ILE A 218 12.09 -6.07 9.88
N LYS A 219 12.29 -7.07 9.00
CA LYS A 219 11.22 -7.63 8.16
C LYS A 219 10.15 -8.34 8.98
N ASN A 220 10.52 -9.04 10.05
CA ASN A 220 9.57 -9.74 10.91
C ASN A 220 8.77 -8.77 11.79
N VAL A 221 9.44 -7.86 12.51
CA VAL A 221 8.77 -6.87 13.36
C VAL A 221 7.83 -6.01 12.54
N SER A 222 8.31 -5.47 11.41
CA SER A 222 7.45 -4.66 10.53
C SER A 222 6.32 -5.46 9.87
N ARG A 223 6.48 -6.77 9.63
CA ARG A 223 5.36 -7.62 9.19
C ARG A 223 4.32 -7.73 10.30
N ASP A 224 4.75 -7.97 11.53
CA ASP A 224 3.85 -8.20 12.66
C ASP A 224 3.08 -6.91 13.02
N ASP A 225 3.72 -5.75 12.95
CA ASP A 225 3.05 -4.44 13.05
C ASP A 225 1.96 -4.27 11.99
N LEU A 226 2.23 -4.66 10.73
CA LEU A 226 1.27 -4.57 9.64
C LEU A 226 0.09 -5.53 9.82
N LEU A 227 0.36 -6.75 10.30
CA LEU A 227 -0.69 -7.72 10.60
C LEU A 227 -1.57 -7.25 11.75
N ALA A 228 -0.98 -6.66 12.79
CA ALA A 228 -1.69 -6.08 13.91
C ALA A 228 -2.56 -4.89 13.46
N ALA A 229 -2.01 -3.97 12.67
CA ALA A 229 -2.75 -2.80 12.17
C ALA A 229 -3.93 -3.17 11.26
N HIS A 230 -3.77 -4.22 10.43
CA HIS A 230 -4.86 -4.71 9.58
C HIS A 230 -5.79 -5.70 10.28
N ARG A 231 -5.40 -6.21 11.45
CA ARG A 231 -6.13 -7.23 12.24
C ARG A 231 -6.47 -8.47 11.42
N ILE A 232 -5.56 -8.88 10.52
CA ILE A 232 -5.74 -10.08 9.67
C ILE A 232 -4.95 -11.26 10.24
N PRO A 233 -5.60 -12.42 10.45
CA PRO A 233 -4.90 -13.63 10.86
C PRO A 233 -3.78 -14.00 9.86
N PRO A 234 -2.55 -14.30 10.34
CA PRO A 234 -1.42 -14.65 9.48
C PRO A 234 -1.70 -15.79 8.48
N GLN A 235 -2.56 -16.73 8.89
CA GLN A 235 -2.98 -17.89 8.08
C GLN A 235 -3.73 -17.48 6.82
N LEU A 236 -4.58 -16.44 6.90
CA LEU A 236 -5.32 -15.92 5.74
C LEU A 236 -4.42 -15.14 4.78
N MET A 237 -3.24 -14.76 5.25
CA MET A 237 -2.22 -14.02 4.50
C MET A 237 -1.16 -14.94 3.88
N GLY A 238 -1.31 -16.27 4.02
CA GLY A 238 -0.33 -17.24 3.52
C GLY A 238 1.02 -17.18 4.24
N VAL A 239 1.07 -16.62 5.47
CA VAL A 239 2.29 -16.62 6.27
C VAL A 239 2.56 -18.04 6.75
N VAL A 240 3.80 -18.51 6.56
CA VAL A 240 4.24 -19.81 7.07
C VAL A 240 4.72 -19.63 8.52
N PRO A 241 4.22 -20.45 9.48
CA PRO A 241 4.68 -20.39 10.86
C PRO A 241 6.18 -20.71 10.96
N SER A 242 6.89 -20.00 11.84
CA SER A 242 8.31 -20.27 12.13
C SER A 242 8.51 -21.23 13.31
N ASN A 243 7.43 -21.64 14.00
CA ASN A 243 7.44 -22.51 15.17
C ASN A 243 6.68 -23.83 14.91
N THR A 244 7.04 -24.88 15.65
CA THR A 244 6.45 -26.22 15.50
C THR A 244 4.96 -26.29 15.83
N GLY A 245 4.44 -25.35 16.63
CA GLY A 245 3.04 -25.28 17.02
C GLY A 245 2.08 -24.72 15.97
N GLY A 246 2.59 -24.11 14.90
CA GLY A 246 1.76 -23.50 13.86
C GLY A 246 0.88 -22.35 14.35
N PHE A 247 -0.11 -21.95 13.53
CA PHE A 247 -1.06 -20.90 13.88
C PHE A 247 -2.45 -21.42 14.32
N GLY A 248 -2.61 -22.74 14.48
CA GLY A 248 -3.91 -23.34 14.79
C GLY A 248 -4.86 -23.44 13.58
N ALA A 249 -6.14 -23.70 13.86
CA ALA A 249 -7.15 -23.98 12.83
C ALA A 249 -7.54 -22.73 12.01
N VAL A 250 -7.52 -22.85 10.68
CA VAL A 250 -7.77 -21.75 9.75
C VAL A 250 -9.23 -21.28 9.77
N ARG A 251 -10.19 -22.21 9.89
CA ARG A 251 -11.62 -21.88 9.87
C ARG A 251 -12.02 -20.94 11.03
N PRO A 252 -11.77 -21.27 12.32
CA PRO A 252 -12.13 -20.36 13.40
C PRO A 252 -11.49 -18.98 13.25
N ALA A 253 -10.26 -18.91 12.76
CA ALA A 253 -9.59 -17.64 12.47
C ALA A 253 -10.33 -16.85 11.36
N ALA A 254 -10.78 -17.52 10.30
CA ALA A 254 -11.56 -16.90 9.22
C ALA A 254 -12.94 -16.41 9.70
N GLU A 255 -13.61 -17.17 10.56
CA GLU A 255 -14.92 -16.80 11.11
C GLU A 255 -14.83 -15.58 12.05
N VAL A 256 -13.83 -15.57 12.95
CA VAL A 256 -13.56 -14.41 13.81
C VAL A 256 -13.18 -13.18 12.99
N PHE A 257 -12.33 -13.35 11.98
CA PHE A 257 -11.98 -12.27 11.04
C PHE A 257 -13.22 -11.73 10.31
N ALA A 258 -14.08 -12.61 9.80
CA ALA A 258 -15.31 -12.19 9.14
C ALA A 258 -16.23 -11.42 10.08
N ARG A 259 -16.44 -11.91 11.31
CA ARG A 259 -17.29 -11.26 12.31
C ARG A 259 -16.77 -9.89 12.76
N ASN A 260 -15.46 -9.76 12.97
CA ASN A 260 -14.86 -8.58 13.60
C ASN A 260 -14.35 -7.54 12.60
N GLU A 261 -13.94 -7.95 11.39
CA GLU A 261 -13.43 -7.02 10.37
C GLU A 261 -14.40 -6.83 9.22
N ILE A 262 -14.95 -7.91 8.67
CA ILE A 262 -15.74 -7.83 7.42
C ILE A 262 -17.16 -7.35 7.70
N VAL A 263 -17.85 -7.88 8.70
CA VAL A 263 -19.23 -7.48 9.03
C VAL A 263 -19.34 -5.98 9.36
N PRO A 264 -18.43 -5.37 10.16
CA PRO A 264 -18.44 -3.92 10.36
C PRO A 264 -18.24 -3.14 9.05
N LEU A 265 -17.31 -3.57 8.18
CA LEU A 265 -17.13 -2.95 6.87
C LEU A 265 -18.39 -3.07 6.00
N GLN A 266 -19.05 -4.23 5.98
CA GLN A 266 -20.33 -4.42 5.30
C GLN A 266 -21.41 -3.46 5.82
N ALA A 267 -21.47 -3.22 7.14
CA ALA A 267 -22.38 -2.25 7.73
C ALA A 267 -22.07 -0.82 7.26
N ARG A 268 -20.79 -0.41 7.24
CA ARG A 268 -20.36 0.90 6.72
C ARG A 268 -20.77 1.09 5.25
N PHE A 269 -20.55 0.08 4.40
CA PHE A 269 -20.96 0.16 3.00
C PHE A 269 -22.49 0.20 2.80
N SER A 270 -23.25 -0.37 3.74
CA SER A 270 -24.71 -0.38 3.69
C SER A 270 -25.34 0.99 4.00
N GLU A 271 -24.58 1.95 4.56
CA GLU A 271 -25.02 3.34 4.75
C GLU A 271 -25.43 4.02 3.44
N LEU A 272 -24.88 3.55 2.31
CA LEU A 272 -25.30 3.99 0.97
C LEU A 272 -26.81 3.83 0.76
N ASN A 273 -27.43 2.79 1.33
CA ASN A 273 -28.86 2.52 1.17
C ASN A 273 -29.72 3.64 1.76
N ALA A 274 -29.32 4.19 2.91
CA ALA A 274 -30.03 5.29 3.55
C ALA A 274 -29.97 6.56 2.69
N TRP A 275 -28.82 6.84 2.07
CA TRP A 275 -28.67 7.96 1.15
C TRP A 275 -29.47 7.79 -0.16
N LEU A 276 -29.57 6.56 -0.66
CA LEU A 276 -30.35 6.27 -1.87
C LEU A 276 -31.85 6.21 -1.63
N GLY A 277 -32.28 5.83 -0.42
CA GLY A 277 -33.67 5.49 -0.10
C GLY A 277 -34.12 4.14 -0.68
N GLU A 278 -33.19 3.30 -1.15
CA GLU A 278 -33.43 1.97 -1.73
C GLU A 278 -32.33 1.00 -1.23
N GLU A 279 -32.69 -0.26 -0.99
CA GLU A 279 -31.74 -1.29 -0.57
C GLU A 279 -30.90 -1.78 -1.76
N VAL A 280 -29.75 -1.14 -1.99
CA VAL A 280 -28.83 -1.44 -3.10
C VAL A 280 -27.67 -2.32 -2.67
N VAL A 281 -27.08 -2.04 -1.50
CA VAL A 281 -25.95 -2.77 -0.93
C VAL A 281 -26.48 -3.85 0.00
N ARG A 282 -26.22 -5.10 -0.35
CA ARG A 282 -26.60 -6.29 0.42
C ARG A 282 -25.49 -7.31 0.38
N PHE A 283 -25.37 -8.08 1.46
CA PHE A 283 -24.34 -9.11 1.59
C PHE A 283 -24.93 -10.46 1.92
N GLU A 284 -24.29 -11.51 1.44
CA GLU A 284 -24.47 -12.88 1.88
C GLU A 284 -23.64 -13.13 3.14
N PRO A 285 -24.12 -14.01 4.04
CA PRO A 285 -23.30 -14.48 5.16
C PRO A 285 -21.98 -15.04 4.64
N TYR A 286 -20.87 -14.68 5.29
CA TYR A 286 -19.59 -15.30 4.99
C TYR A 286 -19.60 -16.74 5.53
N THR A 287 -19.47 -17.71 4.65
CA THR A 287 -19.37 -19.12 4.99
C THR A 287 -18.05 -19.69 4.48
N VAL A 288 -17.40 -20.50 5.32
CA VAL A 288 -16.31 -21.37 4.90
C VAL A 288 -16.94 -22.75 4.79
N GLY A 289 -17.09 -23.31 3.58
CA GLY A 289 -17.75 -24.60 3.40
C GLY A 289 -17.13 -25.70 4.28
N ASP A 290 -17.95 -26.62 4.79
CA ASP A 290 -17.46 -27.87 5.36
C ASP A 290 -16.84 -28.63 4.18
N GLY A 291 -15.59 -29.09 4.27
CA GLY A 291 -14.85 -29.70 3.17
C GLY A 291 -15.46 -30.99 2.59
N GLU A 292 -16.71 -31.31 2.90
CA GLU A 292 -17.49 -32.42 2.37
C GLU A 292 -18.65 -31.87 1.52
N GLY A 293 -18.40 -31.69 0.22
CA GLY A 293 -19.47 -31.84 -0.78
C GLY A 293 -20.24 -30.59 -1.22
N ASP A 294 -19.55 -29.50 -1.59
CA ASP A 294 -20.14 -28.48 -2.48
C ASP A 294 -19.50 -28.50 -3.89
N ALA A 295 -19.08 -29.69 -4.32
CA ALA A 295 -18.84 -29.96 -5.73
C ALA A 295 -20.19 -30.08 -6.43
N MET A 296 -20.65 -28.95 -6.96
CA MET A 296 -21.58 -28.84 -8.08
C MET A 296 -23.00 -29.38 -7.82
N LYS A 297 -23.91 -28.47 -7.50
CA LYS A 297 -25.31 -28.52 -7.96
C LYS A 297 -25.69 -27.20 -8.61
#